data_AF-A0A8J4C4A8-F1
#
_entry.id   AF-A0A8J4C4A8-F1
#
_cell.length_a   1.000
_cell.length_b   1.000
_cell.length_c   1.000
_cell.angle_alpha   90.00
_cell.angle_beta   90.00
_cell.angle_gamma   90.00
#
_symmetry.space_group_name_H-M   'P 1'
#
loop_
_entity.id
_entity.type
_entity.pdbx_description
1 polymer ?
#
loop_
_entity_poly.entity_id
_entity_poly.type
_entity_poly.pdbx_seq_one_letter_code
_entity_poly.pdbx_strand_id
1 'polypeptide(L)'
;APLPNPNASDVAIIRNGRDLALALANPNKRYGIIVNNILMTFADWIGLPMPSVFRDVDITLLGTPAPPTAWPTVDLGNTRSKLRLGSEAKLFFQYVVLRNFRFSPFLIAPGLDLMVSPPSGSTAGPVLLADAAVIFHICWPSIIDSRGIPWPALPRPKNDTNRSNLVLRSTSQDGCVNDTSAHPLAQCWVDRGIFQDVLTPAINLDAQGVASDAGYLLAMSRVPYLCEQQMSYACLIELGPLGCYLDMLLRNQPPSPPPPPPRPPPPPLPPPPPQPSLPNPPVIPPGPSLPPMPSPGSPGVLVAFTARDLALALADNSVRFVIVANDIFMDYTAWVGIPSPVIRTQPITVAGNPGQPQSWPQLDLGFVKSKVKLTGAVSIYFQNVVLRNYRDAFDAYDTFSSPGLDLMDKSDFFDGARLRIQDSALILPVCLPRNVVTLSLTESYRPSLIPGQQIVYVGTPQTDCINSTSAPPMSRCWTDRGVYENVATYAASTDIFGRQVLSDYIFYLVHTTYLCELQMTEECVETLGELACYSLIRSQLAG
;
A
#
# COMPACT_ATOMS: atom_id res chain seq x y z
N ALA A 1 -31.45 -5.29 -7.89
CA ALA A 1 -32.27 -6.04 -8.89
C ALA A 1 -33.60 -6.46 -8.24
N PRO A 2 -34.68 -6.78 -8.99
CA PRO A 2 -35.87 -7.38 -8.38
C PRO A 2 -35.50 -8.70 -7.67
N LEU A 3 -36.15 -9.01 -6.55
CA LEU A 3 -35.93 -10.27 -5.84
C LEU A 3 -36.32 -11.46 -6.74
N PRO A 4 -35.49 -12.51 -6.81
CA PRO A 4 -35.86 -13.72 -7.54
C PRO A 4 -37.04 -14.43 -6.85
N ASN A 5 -37.80 -15.22 -7.62
CA ASN A 5 -38.91 -15.99 -7.06
C ASN A 5 -38.38 -16.98 -5.99
N PRO A 6 -38.80 -16.88 -4.71
CA PRO A 6 -38.27 -17.71 -3.63
C PRO A 6 -38.51 -19.22 -3.84
N ASN A 7 -39.45 -19.59 -4.71
CA ASN A 7 -39.78 -20.97 -5.05
C ASN A 7 -39.01 -21.50 -6.27
N ALA A 8 -38.17 -20.69 -6.92
CA ALA A 8 -37.39 -21.15 -8.06
C ALA A 8 -36.31 -22.16 -7.63
N SER A 9 -36.03 -23.15 -8.49
CA SER A 9 -35.11 -24.25 -8.16
C SER A 9 -33.66 -23.77 -8.00
N ASP A 10 -33.29 -22.64 -8.57
CA ASP A 10 -31.97 -22.01 -8.48
C ASP A 10 -31.85 -21.00 -7.32
N VAL A 11 -32.89 -20.86 -6.50
CA VAL A 11 -32.93 -19.98 -5.33
C VAL A 11 -32.82 -20.80 -4.04
N ALA A 12 -32.04 -20.32 -3.08
CA ALA A 12 -31.95 -20.85 -1.72
C ALA A 12 -32.49 -19.82 -0.72
N ILE A 13 -33.32 -20.25 0.23
CA ILE A 13 -33.73 -19.40 1.37
C ILE A 13 -32.78 -19.66 2.52
N ILE A 14 -32.08 -18.63 2.96
CA ILE A 14 -30.98 -18.70 3.92
C ILE A 14 -31.44 -18.13 5.26
N ARG A 15 -31.54 -18.99 6.28
CA ARG A 15 -32.01 -18.62 7.63
C ARG A 15 -30.91 -18.64 8.69
N ASN A 16 -29.79 -19.30 8.42
CA ASN A 16 -28.67 -19.49 9.35
C ASN A 16 -27.35 -19.73 8.57
N GLY A 17 -26.24 -19.89 9.30
CA GLY A 17 -24.91 -20.12 8.71
C GLY A 17 -24.83 -21.39 7.88
N ARG A 18 -25.48 -22.47 8.32
CA ARG A 18 -25.54 -23.75 7.61
C ARG A 18 -26.24 -23.64 6.25
N ASP A 19 -27.39 -22.97 6.20
CA ASP A 19 -28.11 -22.72 4.95
C ASP A 19 -27.23 -21.94 3.96
N LEU A 20 -26.44 -20.97 4.46
CA LEU A 20 -25.52 -20.19 3.64
C LEU A 20 -24.40 -21.07 3.08
N ALA A 21 -23.78 -21.91 3.91
CA ALA A 21 -22.73 -22.83 3.48
C ALA A 21 -23.25 -23.85 2.46
N LEU A 22 -24.44 -24.42 2.67
CA LEU A 22 -25.11 -25.31 1.72
C LEU A 22 -25.47 -24.60 0.40
N ALA A 23 -25.97 -23.37 0.50
CA ALA A 23 -26.23 -22.54 -0.68
C ALA A 23 -24.95 -22.32 -1.45
N LEU A 24 -23.85 -21.89 -0.81
CA LEU A 24 -22.53 -21.73 -1.44
C LEU A 24 -21.96 -23.04 -2.01
N ALA A 25 -22.30 -24.20 -1.47
CA ALA A 25 -21.81 -25.50 -1.97
C ALA A 25 -22.58 -26.07 -3.16
N ASN A 26 -23.82 -25.62 -3.40
CA ASN A 26 -24.70 -26.25 -4.39
C ASN A 26 -24.64 -25.55 -5.77
N PRO A 27 -23.97 -26.12 -6.80
CA PRO A 27 -23.80 -25.46 -8.11
C PRO A 27 -25.12 -25.13 -8.81
N ASN A 28 -26.24 -25.76 -8.43
CA ASN A 28 -27.55 -25.44 -9.00
C ASN A 28 -28.16 -24.15 -8.43
N LYS A 29 -27.61 -23.60 -7.34
CA LYS A 29 -28.09 -22.36 -6.71
C LYS A 29 -27.33 -21.16 -7.26
N ARG A 30 -28.07 -20.22 -7.83
CA ARG A 30 -27.58 -18.93 -8.35
C ARG A 30 -27.95 -17.76 -7.44
N TYR A 31 -28.94 -17.94 -6.58
CA TYR A 31 -29.38 -16.91 -5.65
C TYR A 31 -29.54 -17.48 -4.24
N GLY A 32 -29.16 -16.69 -3.24
CA GLY A 32 -29.45 -16.93 -1.83
C GLY A 32 -30.19 -15.75 -1.25
N ILE A 33 -31.44 -15.93 -0.80
CA ILE A 33 -32.23 -14.90 -0.13
C ILE A 33 -32.03 -15.05 1.37
N ILE A 34 -31.38 -14.06 1.98
CA ILE A 34 -31.11 -13.99 3.41
C ILE A 34 -32.30 -13.34 4.09
N VAL A 35 -33.00 -14.11 4.93
CA VAL A 35 -34.24 -13.66 5.59
C VAL A 35 -34.03 -13.30 7.07
N ASN A 36 -32.90 -13.69 7.65
CA ASN A 36 -32.53 -13.44 9.05
C ASN A 36 -31.10 -12.92 9.14
N ASN A 37 -30.73 -12.36 10.29
CA ASN A 37 -29.33 -12.18 10.64
C ASN A 37 -28.66 -13.55 10.74
N ILE A 38 -27.47 -13.68 10.17
CA ILE A 38 -26.70 -14.92 10.10
C ILE A 38 -25.42 -14.74 10.89
N LEU A 39 -25.09 -15.75 11.70
CA LEU A 39 -23.74 -16.00 12.19
C LEU A 39 -23.25 -17.29 11.53
N MET A 40 -22.13 -17.19 10.84
CA MET A 40 -21.43 -18.33 10.25
C MET A 40 -20.28 -18.74 11.15
N THR A 41 -20.17 -20.05 11.36
CA THR A 41 -19.16 -20.69 12.20
C THR A 41 -18.47 -21.80 11.41
N PHE A 42 -17.38 -22.33 11.96
CA PHE A 42 -16.72 -23.49 11.35
C PHE A 42 -17.64 -24.72 11.29
N ALA A 43 -18.56 -24.88 12.25
CA ALA A 43 -19.48 -26.02 12.30
C ALA A 43 -20.44 -26.07 11.11
N ASP A 44 -20.78 -24.90 10.55
CA ASP A 44 -21.68 -24.79 9.40
C ASP A 44 -21.11 -25.43 8.12
N TRP A 45 -19.80 -25.70 8.09
CA TRP A 45 -19.10 -26.31 6.95
C TRP A 45 -18.94 -27.84 7.07
N ILE A 46 -19.34 -28.45 8.20
CA ILE A 46 -19.14 -29.88 8.44
C ILE A 46 -19.91 -30.71 7.40
N GLY A 47 -19.24 -31.67 6.75
CA GLY A 47 -19.84 -32.52 5.73
C GLY A 47 -19.92 -31.90 4.33
N LEU A 48 -19.38 -30.69 4.13
CA LEU A 48 -19.13 -30.13 2.80
C LEU A 48 -17.73 -30.52 2.30
N PRO A 49 -17.46 -30.43 0.98
CA PRO A 49 -16.14 -30.69 0.42
C PRO A 49 -15.05 -29.86 1.10
N MET A 50 -13.96 -30.53 1.51
CA MET A 50 -12.79 -29.93 2.16
C MET A 50 -11.56 -30.05 1.25
N PRO A 51 -10.60 -29.10 1.32
CA PRO A 51 -10.52 -27.98 2.27
C PRO A 51 -11.49 -26.83 1.97
N SER A 52 -12.06 -26.81 0.75
CA SER A 52 -12.93 -25.74 0.28
C SER A 52 -13.97 -26.22 -0.72
N VAL A 53 -15.10 -25.54 -0.75
CA VAL A 53 -16.10 -25.61 -1.80
C VAL A 53 -15.57 -24.92 -3.06
N PHE A 54 -15.68 -25.58 -4.21
CA PHE A 54 -15.40 -24.99 -5.51
C PHE A 54 -16.69 -24.54 -6.20
N ARG A 55 -16.66 -23.36 -6.82
CA ARG A 55 -17.80 -22.71 -7.47
C ARG A 55 -17.41 -22.17 -8.84
N ASP A 56 -17.97 -22.74 -9.90
CA ASP A 56 -17.73 -22.34 -11.29
C ASP A 56 -18.92 -21.56 -11.90
N VAL A 57 -19.93 -21.24 -11.10
CA VAL A 57 -21.09 -20.44 -11.50
C VAL A 57 -21.31 -19.27 -10.55
N ASP A 58 -21.88 -18.20 -11.09
CA ASP A 58 -22.26 -17.01 -10.33
C ASP A 58 -23.25 -17.34 -9.21
N ILE A 59 -23.07 -16.68 -8.07
CA ILE A 59 -24.04 -16.68 -6.98
C ILE A 59 -24.23 -15.28 -6.41
N THR A 60 -25.50 -14.89 -6.22
CA THR A 60 -25.88 -13.63 -5.59
C THR A 60 -26.55 -13.87 -4.24
N LEU A 61 -25.97 -13.33 -3.19
CA LEU A 61 -26.49 -13.33 -1.82
C LEU A 61 -27.21 -12.00 -1.58
N LEU A 62 -28.51 -12.09 -1.39
CA LEU A 62 -29.45 -10.97 -1.38
C LEU A 62 -30.15 -10.88 -0.03
N GLY A 63 -30.13 -9.72 0.60
CA GLY A 63 -31.15 -9.38 1.58
C GLY A 63 -32.40 -8.81 0.93
N THR A 64 -33.34 -8.34 1.75
CA THR A 64 -34.56 -7.70 1.26
C THR A 64 -34.25 -6.28 0.73
N PRO A 65 -34.70 -5.89 -0.47
CA PRO A 65 -34.60 -4.52 -0.99
C PRO A 65 -35.58 -3.60 -0.26
N ALA A 66 -35.23 -3.32 0.98
CA ALA A 66 -35.92 -2.45 1.93
C ALA A 66 -34.99 -1.27 2.28
N PRO A 67 -35.46 -0.28 3.08
CA PRO A 67 -34.56 0.73 3.63
C PRO A 67 -33.32 0.08 4.26
N PRO A 68 -32.12 0.68 4.18
CA PRO A 68 -30.89 0.03 4.61
C PRO A 68 -30.87 -0.44 6.08
N THR A 69 -31.71 0.17 6.93
CA THR A 69 -31.93 -0.23 8.32
C THR A 69 -32.69 -1.56 8.50
N ALA A 70 -33.14 -2.19 7.42
CA ALA A 70 -33.80 -3.49 7.40
C ALA A 70 -32.95 -4.59 6.72
N TRP A 71 -31.72 -4.28 6.30
CA TRP A 71 -30.85 -5.26 5.64
C TRP A 71 -30.30 -6.28 6.64
N PRO A 72 -30.43 -7.60 6.41
CA PRO A 72 -29.92 -8.58 7.35
C PRO A 72 -28.40 -8.47 7.50
N THR A 73 -27.92 -8.69 8.73
CA THR A 73 -26.50 -8.80 9.03
C THR A 73 -26.01 -10.21 8.75
N VAL A 74 -24.92 -10.31 7.99
CA VAL A 74 -24.22 -11.55 7.66
C VAL A 74 -22.86 -11.49 8.33
N ASP A 75 -22.79 -12.08 9.52
CA ASP A 75 -21.55 -12.26 10.26
C ASP A 75 -20.86 -13.52 9.76
N LEU A 76 -19.72 -13.36 9.07
CA LEU A 76 -18.96 -14.48 8.52
C LEU A 76 -18.06 -15.18 9.56
N GLY A 77 -18.05 -14.71 10.81
CA GLY A 77 -17.32 -15.31 11.92
C GLY A 77 -15.81 -15.44 11.70
N ASN A 78 -15.23 -14.58 10.86
CA ASN A 78 -13.85 -14.68 10.38
C ASN A 78 -13.52 -16.06 9.81
N THR A 79 -14.51 -16.71 9.18
CA THR A 79 -14.35 -18.02 8.56
C THR A 79 -13.38 -17.91 7.39
N ARG A 80 -12.29 -18.70 7.43
CA ARG A 80 -11.22 -18.64 6.44
C ARG A 80 -11.25 -19.77 5.42
N SER A 81 -10.92 -19.42 4.18
CA SER A 81 -10.52 -20.35 3.13
C SER A 81 -11.51 -21.48 2.89
N LYS A 82 -12.81 -21.14 2.77
CA LYS A 82 -13.87 -22.13 2.52
C LYS A 82 -14.43 -22.12 1.11
N LEU A 83 -14.28 -21.03 0.38
CA LEU A 83 -14.86 -20.87 -0.96
C LEU A 83 -13.79 -20.53 -1.99
N ARG A 84 -13.67 -21.35 -3.04
CA ARG A 84 -12.85 -21.08 -4.21
C ARG A 84 -13.76 -20.84 -5.42
N LEU A 85 -13.67 -19.65 -6.01
CA LEU A 85 -14.37 -19.35 -7.27
C LEU A 85 -13.54 -19.81 -8.47
N GLY A 86 -14.21 -20.29 -9.51
CA GLY A 86 -13.65 -20.44 -10.85
C GLY A 86 -13.43 -19.07 -11.49
N SER A 87 -12.68 -19.02 -12.60
CA SER A 87 -12.25 -17.75 -13.22
C SER A 87 -13.41 -16.87 -13.70
N GLU A 88 -14.50 -17.49 -14.15
CA GLU A 88 -15.69 -16.78 -14.64
C GLU A 88 -16.78 -16.59 -13.59
N ALA A 89 -16.65 -17.24 -12.43
CA ALA A 89 -17.68 -17.27 -11.40
C ALA A 89 -17.60 -16.03 -10.50
N LYS A 90 -18.74 -15.40 -10.24
CA LYS A 90 -18.82 -14.18 -9.43
C LYS A 90 -19.58 -14.45 -8.13
N LEU A 91 -19.10 -13.86 -7.04
CA LEU A 91 -19.82 -13.82 -5.77
C LEU A 91 -20.33 -12.41 -5.52
N PHE A 92 -21.65 -12.25 -5.48
CA PHE A 92 -22.29 -10.96 -5.24
C PHE A 92 -22.94 -10.90 -3.86
N PHE A 93 -22.76 -9.78 -3.16
CA PHE A 93 -23.50 -9.42 -1.95
C PHE A 93 -24.28 -8.13 -2.21
N GLN A 94 -25.59 -8.13 -1.94
CA GLN A 94 -26.45 -6.96 -2.14
C GLN A 94 -27.57 -6.91 -1.09
N TYR A 95 -27.86 -5.72 -0.57
CA TYR A 95 -28.84 -5.46 0.49
C TYR A 95 -28.55 -6.22 1.79
N VAL A 96 -27.28 -6.35 2.16
CA VAL A 96 -26.81 -7.03 3.37
C VAL A 96 -25.80 -6.17 4.12
N VAL A 97 -25.64 -6.42 5.41
CA VAL A 97 -24.55 -5.84 6.22
C VAL A 97 -23.54 -6.94 6.53
N LEU A 98 -22.32 -6.85 6.03
CA LEU A 98 -21.26 -7.82 6.30
C LEU A 98 -20.47 -7.45 7.56
N ARG A 99 -20.27 -8.44 8.42
CA ARG A 99 -19.47 -8.33 9.65
C ARG A 99 -18.50 -9.50 9.75
N ASN A 100 -17.35 -9.30 10.41
CA ASN A 100 -16.32 -10.33 10.62
C ASN A 100 -15.97 -11.08 9.31
N PHE A 101 -15.98 -10.34 8.19
CA PHE A 101 -15.69 -10.88 6.86
C PHE A 101 -14.19 -10.92 6.58
N ARG A 102 -13.43 -10.24 7.43
CA ARG A 102 -11.98 -10.07 7.33
C ARG A 102 -11.38 -9.92 8.73
N PHE A 103 -10.41 -10.77 9.04
CA PHE A 103 -9.65 -10.69 10.28
C PHE A 103 -8.48 -9.72 10.20
N SER A 104 -7.82 -9.59 9.04
CA SER A 104 -6.72 -8.65 8.87
C SER A 104 -7.24 -7.22 8.71
N PRO A 105 -6.42 -6.18 8.98
CA PRO A 105 -6.78 -4.80 8.67
C PRO A 105 -7.17 -4.69 7.19
N PHE A 106 -8.43 -4.39 6.90
CA PHE A 106 -8.96 -4.39 5.53
C PHE A 106 -8.25 -3.38 4.63
N LEU A 107 -7.78 -2.30 5.22
CA LEU A 107 -7.02 -1.26 4.54
C LEU A 107 -5.65 -1.76 4.02
N ILE A 108 -5.01 -2.69 4.73
CA ILE A 108 -3.74 -3.30 4.32
C ILE A 108 -3.98 -4.49 3.39
N ALA A 109 -5.04 -5.25 3.65
CA ALA A 109 -5.35 -6.46 2.89
C ALA A 109 -6.84 -6.53 2.55
N PRO A 110 -7.31 -5.75 1.55
CA PRO A 110 -8.69 -5.76 1.11
C PRO A 110 -9.05 -7.14 0.58
N GLY A 111 -10.21 -7.66 0.99
CA GLY A 111 -10.65 -9.00 0.59
C GLY A 111 -11.69 -9.56 1.55
N LEU A 112 -11.99 -10.84 1.36
CA LEU A 112 -12.83 -11.66 2.21
C LEU A 112 -12.03 -12.89 2.65
N ASP A 113 -11.98 -13.11 3.97
CA ASP A 113 -11.33 -14.29 4.56
C ASP A 113 -11.97 -15.60 4.09
N LEU A 114 -13.27 -15.56 3.77
CA LEU A 114 -14.02 -16.70 3.25
C LEU A 114 -13.37 -17.33 2.00
N MET A 115 -12.67 -16.52 1.23
CA MET A 115 -12.14 -16.90 -0.08
C MET A 115 -10.83 -17.70 0.04
N VAL A 116 -10.65 -18.63 -0.89
CA VAL A 116 -9.40 -19.37 -1.10
C VAL A 116 -8.72 -18.82 -2.33
N SER A 117 -7.42 -18.56 -2.22
CA SER A 117 -6.62 -18.17 -3.38
C SER A 117 -6.65 -19.27 -4.44
N PRO A 118 -6.79 -18.91 -5.73
CA PRO A 118 -6.75 -19.88 -6.82
C PRO A 118 -5.33 -20.50 -6.92
N PRO A 119 -5.17 -21.64 -7.62
CA PRO A 119 -3.85 -22.18 -7.92
C PRO A 119 -2.94 -21.14 -8.59
N SER A 120 -1.64 -21.20 -8.31
CA SER A 120 -0.65 -20.28 -8.90
C SER A 120 -0.79 -20.20 -10.42
N GLY A 121 -0.84 -18.97 -10.95
CA GLY A 121 -1.01 -18.71 -12.39
C GLY A 121 -2.46 -18.69 -12.88
N SER A 122 -3.44 -18.87 -12.00
CA SER A 122 -4.87 -18.69 -12.31
C SER A 122 -5.48 -17.56 -11.49
N THR A 123 -6.56 -16.97 -12.01
CA THR A 123 -7.36 -15.96 -11.33
C THR A 123 -8.74 -16.52 -11.02
N ALA A 124 -9.23 -16.31 -9.80
CA ALA A 124 -10.61 -16.54 -9.43
C ALA A 124 -11.46 -15.35 -9.88
N GLY A 125 -12.74 -15.60 -10.15
CA GLY A 125 -13.67 -14.54 -10.51
C GLY A 125 -13.93 -13.57 -9.35
N PRO A 126 -14.49 -12.39 -9.64
CA PRO A 126 -14.57 -11.29 -8.68
C PRO A 126 -15.58 -11.53 -7.55
N VAL A 127 -15.33 -10.87 -6.42
CA VAL A 127 -16.29 -10.66 -5.35
C VAL A 127 -16.83 -9.24 -5.45
N LEU A 128 -18.15 -9.09 -5.49
CA LEU A 128 -18.82 -7.80 -5.69
C LEU A 128 -19.75 -7.50 -4.51
N LEU A 129 -19.60 -6.32 -3.93
CA LEU A 129 -20.50 -5.77 -2.94
C LEU A 129 -21.19 -4.56 -3.57
N ALA A 130 -22.51 -4.61 -3.70
CA ALA A 130 -23.27 -3.53 -4.34
C ALA A 130 -24.53 -3.22 -3.53
N ASP A 131 -24.69 -1.97 -3.10
CA ASP A 131 -25.79 -1.58 -2.20
C ASP A 131 -25.83 -2.51 -0.97
N ALA A 132 -24.66 -2.73 -0.38
CA ALA A 132 -24.43 -3.51 0.83
C ALA A 132 -23.67 -2.62 1.84
N ALA A 133 -23.48 -3.05 3.08
CA ALA A 133 -22.62 -2.35 4.03
C ALA A 133 -21.58 -3.31 4.62
N VAL A 134 -20.47 -2.75 5.11
CA VAL A 134 -19.41 -3.51 5.79
C VAL A 134 -19.10 -2.89 7.15
N ILE A 135 -18.92 -3.73 8.16
CA ILE A 135 -18.49 -3.32 9.50
C ILE A 135 -17.04 -3.72 9.69
N PHE A 136 -16.20 -2.74 9.98
CA PHE A 136 -14.81 -2.92 10.39
C PHE A 136 -14.71 -2.85 11.91
N HIS A 137 -13.97 -3.80 12.49
CA HIS A 137 -13.64 -3.76 13.92
C HIS A 137 -12.82 -2.53 14.28
N ILE A 138 -11.81 -2.22 13.47
CA ILE A 138 -10.87 -1.14 13.73
C ILE A 138 -10.58 -0.47 12.39
N CYS A 139 -10.86 0.82 12.31
CA CYS A 139 -10.51 1.68 11.19
C CYS A 139 -9.27 2.52 11.51
N TRP A 140 -8.67 3.06 10.46
CA TRP A 140 -7.60 4.05 10.60
C TRP A 140 -8.17 5.39 11.10
N PRO A 141 -7.35 6.23 11.75
CA PRO A 141 -7.72 7.60 12.09
C PRO A 141 -8.10 8.35 10.81
N SER A 142 -9.15 9.17 10.85
CA SER A 142 -9.63 9.91 9.66
C SER A 142 -8.54 10.76 8.98
N ILE A 143 -7.57 11.27 9.76
CA ILE A 143 -6.42 12.02 9.24
C ILE A 143 -5.46 11.15 8.42
N ILE A 144 -5.25 9.89 8.80
CA ILE A 144 -4.45 8.94 8.01
C ILE A 144 -5.31 8.34 6.93
N ASP A 145 -6.58 8.03 7.20
CA ASP A 145 -7.46 7.46 6.18
C ASP A 145 -7.56 8.43 4.99
N SER A 146 -7.74 9.74 5.23
CA SER A 146 -7.73 10.77 4.17
C SER A 146 -6.42 10.91 3.38
N ARG A 147 -5.28 10.38 3.86
CA ARG A 147 -3.92 10.65 3.29
C ARG A 147 -2.99 9.45 3.10
N GLY A 148 -3.23 8.32 3.75
CA GLY A 148 -2.22 7.30 4.03
C GLY A 148 -2.48 5.94 3.38
N ILE A 149 -3.73 5.64 3.01
CA ILE A 149 -4.01 4.61 2.01
C ILE A 149 -4.87 5.26 0.94
N PRO A 150 -4.32 5.47 -0.25
CA PRO A 150 -5.09 6.10 -1.28
C PRO A 150 -5.88 4.93 -1.85
N TRP A 151 -7.10 4.73 -1.37
CA TRP A 151 -8.07 3.98 -2.16
C TRP A 151 -7.97 4.39 -3.64
N PRO A 152 -7.88 5.71 -3.98
CA PRO A 152 -7.59 6.16 -5.34
C PRO A 152 -6.31 5.60 -6.00
N ALA A 153 -5.29 5.24 -5.22
CA ALA A 153 -4.03 4.67 -5.70
C ALA A 153 -3.95 3.14 -5.57
N LEU A 154 -4.94 2.47 -4.96
CA LEU A 154 -5.04 1.04 -5.14
C LEU A 154 -5.28 0.75 -6.62
N PRO A 155 -4.49 -0.14 -7.23
CA PRO A 155 -4.58 -0.34 -8.65
C PRO A 155 -5.94 -0.92 -9.06
N ARG A 156 -6.54 -0.36 -10.11
CA ARG A 156 -7.66 -1.00 -10.80
C ARG A 156 -7.11 -1.98 -11.86
N PRO A 157 -7.87 -3.02 -12.26
CA PRO A 157 -7.51 -3.88 -13.39
C PRO A 157 -7.27 -3.08 -14.68
N LYS A 158 -6.39 -3.58 -15.57
CA LYS A 158 -6.02 -2.92 -16.85
C LYS A 158 -7.22 -2.44 -17.70
N ASN A 159 -8.37 -3.10 -17.59
CA ASN A 159 -9.57 -2.77 -18.37
C ASN A 159 -10.44 -1.64 -17.78
N ASP A 160 -10.14 -1.15 -16.57
CA ASP A 160 -10.92 -0.12 -15.86
C ASP A 160 -10.02 0.99 -15.28
N THR A 161 -8.93 1.30 -15.97
CA THR A 161 -7.86 2.21 -15.51
C THR A 161 -8.21 3.69 -15.63
N ASN A 162 -9.22 4.02 -16.43
CA ASN A 162 -9.66 5.40 -16.65
C ASN A 162 -10.43 6.00 -15.46
N ARG A 163 -10.62 5.22 -14.40
CA ARG A 163 -11.32 5.65 -13.19
C ARG A 163 -10.40 5.46 -11.99
N SER A 164 -10.38 6.42 -11.09
CA SER A 164 -9.80 6.20 -9.76
C SER A 164 -10.84 5.52 -8.88
N ASN A 165 -10.40 4.80 -7.85
CA ASN A 165 -11.34 4.38 -6.82
C ASN A 165 -11.87 5.61 -6.09
N LEU A 166 -13.17 5.63 -5.80
CA LEU A 166 -13.86 6.74 -5.16
C LEU A 166 -14.42 6.29 -3.80
N VAL A 167 -13.98 6.99 -2.76
CA VAL A 167 -14.42 6.78 -1.38
C VAL A 167 -14.86 8.11 -0.79
N LEU A 168 -16.08 8.15 -0.28
CA LEU A 168 -16.63 9.30 0.44
C LEU A 168 -16.42 9.05 1.93
N ARG A 169 -15.54 9.82 2.56
CA ARG A 169 -15.16 9.63 3.97
C ARG A 169 -15.99 10.53 4.88
N SER A 170 -16.07 10.16 6.16
CA SER A 170 -16.70 10.98 7.22
C SER A 170 -18.08 11.50 6.82
N THR A 171 -18.87 10.62 6.20
CA THR A 171 -20.23 10.93 5.76
C THR A 171 -21.10 11.23 6.98
N SER A 172 -22.00 12.21 6.86
CA SER A 172 -22.89 12.59 7.96
C SER A 172 -23.62 11.38 8.55
N GLN A 173 -23.74 11.38 9.88
CA GLN A 173 -24.46 10.39 10.67
C GLN A 173 -25.68 11.03 11.36
N ASP A 174 -26.25 12.09 10.78
CA ASP A 174 -27.40 12.78 11.35
C ASP A 174 -28.56 11.80 11.64
N GLY A 175 -29.07 11.84 12.87
CA GLY A 175 -30.15 10.96 13.31
C GLY A 175 -29.73 9.52 13.65
N CYS A 176 -28.42 9.23 13.73
CA CYS A 176 -27.94 7.96 14.24
C CYS A 176 -28.32 7.75 15.72
N VAL A 177 -28.38 6.48 16.14
CA VAL A 177 -28.75 6.06 17.49
C VAL A 177 -27.51 5.54 18.23
N ASN A 178 -27.22 6.11 19.40
CA ASN A 178 -26.17 5.62 20.31
C ASN A 178 -26.64 4.39 21.11
N ASP A 179 -27.04 3.33 20.41
CA ASP A 179 -27.51 2.08 21.01
C ASP A 179 -27.02 0.89 20.20
N THR A 180 -26.19 0.04 20.81
CA THR A 180 -25.64 -1.16 20.17
C THR A 180 -26.70 -2.21 19.81
N SER A 181 -27.91 -2.11 20.37
CA SER A 181 -29.05 -2.95 20.00
C SER A 181 -29.78 -2.46 18.74
N ALA A 182 -29.56 -1.21 18.32
CA ALA A 182 -30.12 -0.70 17.08
C ALA A 182 -29.53 -1.44 15.87
N HIS A 183 -30.20 -1.36 14.72
CA HIS A 183 -29.65 -1.93 13.50
C HIS A 183 -28.28 -1.27 13.15
N PRO A 184 -27.24 -1.99 12.68
CA PRO A 184 -25.92 -1.42 12.43
C PRO A 184 -25.94 -0.13 11.59
N LEU A 185 -26.75 -0.07 10.54
CA LEU A 185 -26.89 1.13 9.69
C LEU A 185 -27.68 2.30 10.31
N ALA A 186 -28.29 2.10 11.47
CA ALA A 186 -28.91 3.15 12.28
C ALA A 186 -28.03 3.59 13.46
N GLN A 187 -26.98 2.82 13.80
CA GLN A 187 -26.09 3.14 14.91
C GLN A 187 -25.18 4.33 14.59
N CYS A 188 -24.74 5.04 15.63
CA CYS A 188 -23.63 5.98 15.53
C CYS A 188 -22.30 5.22 15.57
N TRP A 189 -21.42 5.54 14.63
CA TRP A 189 -20.10 4.92 14.50
C TRP A 189 -18.99 5.93 14.74
N VAL A 190 -17.82 5.46 15.20
CA VAL A 190 -16.67 6.33 15.41
C VAL A 190 -16.22 6.98 14.10
N ASP A 191 -16.28 6.22 13.01
CA ASP A 191 -16.17 6.74 11.65
C ASP A 191 -17.12 6.01 10.70
N ARG A 192 -17.53 6.71 9.65
CA ARG A 192 -18.42 6.20 8.61
C ARG A 192 -18.07 6.84 7.28
N GLY A 193 -18.04 6.02 6.23
CA GLY A 193 -17.97 6.51 4.86
C GLY A 193 -18.65 5.57 3.89
N ILE A 194 -18.41 5.77 2.60
CA ILE A 194 -19.00 5.02 1.50
C ILE A 194 -17.92 4.72 0.46
N PHE A 195 -17.70 3.45 0.18
CA PHE A 195 -17.02 3.00 -1.04
C PHE A 195 -17.97 3.20 -2.22
N GLN A 196 -17.87 4.34 -2.89
CA GLN A 196 -18.78 4.71 -3.98
C GLN A 196 -18.50 3.88 -5.24
N ASP A 197 -17.22 3.73 -5.59
CA ASP A 197 -16.73 2.95 -6.71
C ASP A 197 -15.29 2.52 -6.41
N VAL A 198 -15.11 1.33 -5.83
CA VAL A 198 -13.79 0.74 -5.55
C VAL A 198 -13.67 -0.57 -6.31
N LEU A 199 -12.57 -0.74 -7.03
CA LEU A 199 -12.19 -1.98 -7.68
C LEU A 199 -10.70 -2.21 -7.45
N THR A 200 -10.35 -3.27 -6.72
CA THR A 200 -8.96 -3.53 -6.34
C THR A 200 -8.68 -5.04 -6.32
N PRO A 201 -7.45 -5.48 -6.64
CA PRO A 201 -7.01 -6.83 -6.32
C PRO A 201 -7.20 -7.11 -4.84
N ALA A 202 -7.77 -8.26 -4.51
CA ALA A 202 -7.81 -8.71 -3.14
C ALA A 202 -6.40 -9.16 -2.70
N ILE A 203 -6.06 -8.90 -1.44
CA ILE A 203 -4.76 -9.20 -0.84
C ILE A 203 -5.01 -10.11 0.35
N ASN A 204 -4.12 -11.06 0.64
CA ASN A 204 -4.10 -11.87 1.85
C ASN A 204 -2.84 -11.61 2.66
N LEU A 205 -2.97 -11.55 3.99
CA LEU A 205 -1.81 -11.61 4.89
C LEU A 205 -1.57 -13.06 5.30
N ASP A 206 -0.34 -13.53 5.18
CA ASP A 206 0.05 -14.81 5.74
C ASP A 206 0.23 -14.72 7.27
N ALA A 207 0.65 -15.82 7.91
CA ALA A 207 0.85 -15.88 9.35
C ALA A 207 1.97 -14.94 9.84
N GLN A 208 2.85 -14.50 8.94
CA GLN A 208 3.94 -13.58 9.20
C GLN A 208 3.56 -12.12 8.91
N GLY A 209 2.33 -11.86 8.47
CA GLY A 209 1.87 -10.53 8.08
C GLY A 209 2.31 -10.10 6.68
N VAL A 210 2.88 -11.00 5.88
CA VAL A 210 3.32 -10.68 4.52
C VAL A 210 2.10 -10.63 3.60
N ALA A 211 1.93 -9.49 2.94
CA ALA A 211 0.89 -9.30 1.93
C ALA A 211 1.18 -10.11 0.67
N SER A 212 0.16 -10.81 0.19
CA SER A 212 0.20 -11.63 -1.03
C SER A 212 -1.08 -11.42 -1.84
N ASP A 213 -1.00 -11.57 -3.17
CA ASP A 213 -2.18 -11.49 -4.03
C ASP A 213 -3.15 -12.64 -3.69
N ALA A 214 -4.41 -12.30 -3.40
CA ALA A 214 -5.43 -13.31 -3.12
C ALA A 214 -5.97 -13.97 -4.40
N GLY A 215 -5.65 -13.43 -5.58
CA GLY A 215 -5.95 -13.98 -6.90
C GLY A 215 -7.38 -13.74 -7.37
N TYR A 216 -8.09 -12.75 -6.81
CA TYR A 216 -9.40 -12.30 -7.29
C TYR A 216 -9.54 -10.78 -7.13
N LEU A 217 -10.55 -10.20 -7.76
CA LEU A 217 -10.87 -8.77 -7.63
C LEU A 217 -11.98 -8.55 -6.59
N LEU A 218 -11.83 -7.53 -5.78
CA LEU A 218 -12.87 -7.00 -4.91
C LEU A 218 -13.46 -5.73 -5.54
N ALA A 219 -14.75 -5.75 -5.83
CA ALA A 219 -15.50 -4.60 -6.33
C ALA A 219 -16.52 -4.15 -5.26
N MET A 220 -16.54 -2.86 -4.94
CA MET A 220 -17.49 -2.26 -4.00
C MET A 220 -18.14 -1.04 -4.65
N SER A 221 -19.47 -1.03 -4.75
CA SER A 221 -20.23 0.09 -5.29
C SER A 221 -21.35 0.51 -4.35
N ARG A 222 -21.30 1.78 -3.91
CA ARG A 222 -22.21 2.34 -2.89
C ARG A 222 -22.27 1.48 -1.63
N VAL A 223 -21.10 1.13 -1.10
CA VAL A 223 -20.98 0.29 0.09
C VAL A 223 -20.60 1.16 1.29
N PRO A 224 -21.52 1.47 2.23
CA PRO A 224 -21.14 2.14 3.45
C PRO A 224 -20.19 1.27 4.27
N TYR A 225 -19.13 1.88 4.78
CA TYR A 225 -18.30 1.27 5.80
C TYR A 225 -18.56 1.90 7.16
N LEU A 226 -18.51 1.06 8.20
CA LEU A 226 -18.88 1.38 9.58
C LEU A 226 -17.72 0.95 10.50
N CYS A 227 -17.21 1.85 11.34
CA CYS A 227 -16.03 1.60 12.16
C CYS A 227 -16.38 1.45 13.64
N GLU A 228 -16.29 0.23 14.20
CA GLU A 228 -16.55 -0.03 15.63
C GLU A 228 -15.57 0.78 16.49
N GLN A 229 -14.31 0.79 16.09
CA GLN A 229 -13.24 1.53 16.73
C GLN A 229 -12.37 2.22 15.71
N GLN A 230 -11.61 3.19 16.17
CA GLN A 230 -10.61 3.90 15.39
C GLN A 230 -9.28 3.81 16.13
N MET A 231 -8.21 3.48 15.40
CA MET A 231 -6.87 3.50 15.98
C MET A 231 -6.55 4.90 16.50
N SER A 232 -5.89 4.98 17.65
CA SER A 232 -5.33 6.24 18.10
C SER A 232 -4.03 6.52 17.35
N TYR A 233 -3.72 7.80 17.18
CA TYR A 233 -2.47 8.21 16.54
C TYR A 233 -1.24 7.77 17.36
N ALA A 234 -1.33 7.86 18.69
CA ALA A 234 -0.29 7.38 19.60
C ALA A 234 0.01 5.88 19.40
N CYS A 235 -1.03 5.05 19.29
CA CYS A 235 -0.88 3.61 19.07
C CYS A 235 -0.23 3.31 17.71
N LEU A 236 -0.58 4.07 16.67
CA LEU A 236 0.05 3.96 15.35
C LEU A 236 1.53 4.35 15.35
N ILE A 237 1.91 5.36 16.13
CA ILE A 237 3.31 5.80 16.25
C ILE A 237 4.12 4.79 17.06
N GLU A 238 3.56 4.29 18.16
CA GLU A 238 4.22 3.34 19.06
C GLU A 238 4.37 1.95 18.43
N LEU A 239 3.32 1.44 17.78
CA LEU A 239 3.23 0.04 17.36
C LEU A 239 3.11 -0.15 15.84
N GLY A 240 2.87 0.90 15.07
CA GLY A 240 2.55 0.83 13.64
C GLY A 240 1.14 0.33 13.30
N PRO A 241 0.66 0.35 12.03
CA PRO A 241 -0.73 0.02 11.73
C PRO A 241 -1.08 -1.41 12.08
N LEU A 242 -0.20 -2.37 11.71
CA LEU A 242 -0.44 -3.77 12.04
C LEU A 242 -0.31 -4.02 13.55
N GLY A 243 0.74 -3.52 14.21
CA GLY A 243 0.93 -3.69 15.64
C GLY A 243 -0.19 -3.05 16.46
N CYS A 244 -0.59 -1.83 16.09
CA CYS A 244 -1.71 -1.14 16.72
C CYS A 244 -3.04 -1.87 16.52
N TYR A 245 -3.31 -2.36 15.30
CA TYR A 245 -4.49 -3.19 15.04
C TYR A 245 -4.52 -4.44 15.92
N LEU A 246 -3.39 -5.15 16.02
CA LEU A 246 -3.27 -6.36 16.84
C LEU A 246 -3.42 -6.06 18.34
N ASP A 247 -2.79 -4.99 18.84
CA ASP A 247 -2.93 -4.55 20.24
C ASP A 247 -4.40 -4.21 20.56
N MET A 248 -5.06 -3.43 19.71
CA MET A 248 -6.48 -3.11 19.88
C MET A 248 -7.36 -4.36 19.81
N LEU A 249 -7.11 -5.27 18.86
CA LEU A 249 -7.85 -6.54 18.80
C LEU A 249 -7.69 -7.36 20.08
N LEU A 250 -6.48 -7.43 20.64
CA LEU A 250 -6.20 -8.16 21.88
C LEU A 250 -6.89 -7.52 23.09
N ARG A 251 -6.89 -6.18 23.19
CA ARG A 251 -7.58 -5.44 24.27
C ARG A 251 -9.09 -5.59 24.23
N ASN A 252 -9.65 -5.80 23.04
CA ASN A 252 -11.08 -5.98 22.83
C ASN A 252 -11.57 -7.40 23.12
N GLN A 253 -10.67 -8.35 23.38
CA GLN A 253 -11.10 -9.67 23.84
C GLN A 253 -11.64 -9.57 25.26
N PRO A 254 -12.79 -10.20 25.57
CA PRO A 254 -13.23 -10.34 26.96
C PRO A 254 -12.08 -10.89 27.81
N PRO A 255 -11.87 -10.40 29.05
CA PRO A 255 -10.81 -10.89 29.90
C PRO A 255 -10.91 -12.42 29.94
N SER A 256 -9.81 -13.09 29.59
CA SER A 256 -9.77 -14.55 29.61
C SER A 256 -10.23 -15.03 31.00
N PRO A 257 -11.05 -16.09 31.08
CA PRO A 257 -11.46 -16.62 32.38
C PRO A 257 -10.22 -16.87 33.24
N PRO A 258 -10.30 -16.62 34.56
CA PRO A 258 -9.16 -16.73 35.45
C PRO A 258 -8.50 -18.11 35.24
N PRO A 259 -7.16 -18.15 35.13
CA PRO A 259 -6.47 -19.41 34.90
C PRO A 259 -6.88 -20.42 35.99
N PRO A 260 -7.05 -21.71 35.64
CA PRO A 260 -7.33 -22.74 36.63
C PRO A 260 -6.26 -22.70 37.73
N PRO A 261 -6.62 -23.07 38.98
CA PRO A 261 -5.71 -23.00 40.11
C PRO A 261 -4.35 -23.63 39.75
N PRO A 262 -3.24 -22.97 40.12
CA PRO A 262 -1.91 -23.38 39.70
C PRO A 262 -1.69 -24.86 40.03
N ARG A 263 -1.33 -25.66 39.02
CA ARG A 263 -0.81 -27.00 39.27
C ARG A 263 0.41 -26.87 40.20
N PRO A 264 0.65 -27.87 41.07
CA PRO A 264 1.82 -27.89 41.94
C PRO A 264 3.07 -27.54 41.12
N PRO A 265 3.94 -26.66 41.64
CA PRO A 265 5.12 -26.23 40.91
C PRO A 265 5.92 -27.46 40.48
N PRO A 266 6.23 -27.62 39.19
CA PRO A 266 7.20 -28.60 38.77
C PRO A 266 8.54 -28.31 39.47
N PRO A 267 9.35 -29.33 39.75
CA PRO A 267 10.67 -29.15 40.34
C PRO A 267 11.48 -28.10 39.58
N PRO A 268 12.30 -27.29 40.27
CA PRO A 268 13.03 -26.18 39.68
C PRO A 268 13.83 -26.66 38.47
N LEU A 269 13.51 -26.08 37.31
CA LEU A 269 14.29 -26.28 36.10
C LEU A 269 15.68 -25.67 36.31
N PRO A 270 16.74 -26.32 35.82
CA PRO A 270 18.10 -25.78 35.88
C PRO A 270 18.16 -24.42 35.18
N PRO A 271 19.09 -23.54 35.61
CA PRO A 271 19.24 -22.21 35.05
C PRO A 271 19.41 -22.29 33.53
N PRO A 272 18.69 -21.43 32.76
CA PRO A 272 18.82 -21.41 31.31
C PRO A 272 20.28 -21.08 30.96
N PRO A 273 20.87 -21.80 29.99
CA PRO A 273 22.20 -21.47 29.49
C PRO A 273 22.22 -20.03 28.94
N PRO A 274 23.38 -19.35 29.00
CA PRO A 274 23.52 -17.99 28.49
C PRO A 274 22.97 -17.88 27.06
N GLN A 275 22.08 -16.90 26.84
CA GLN A 275 21.50 -16.64 25.52
C GLN A 275 22.64 -16.42 24.51
N PRO A 276 22.67 -17.18 23.39
CA PRO A 276 23.57 -16.92 22.29
C PRO A 276 23.39 -15.47 21.82
N SER A 277 24.50 -14.76 21.66
CA SER A 277 24.54 -13.47 20.99
C SER A 277 23.71 -13.51 19.70
N LEU A 278 22.84 -12.51 19.51
CA LEU A 278 22.02 -12.35 18.31
C LEU A 278 22.86 -12.65 17.06
N PRO A 279 22.43 -13.57 16.18
CA PRO A 279 23.15 -13.88 14.97
C PRO A 279 23.31 -12.61 14.14
N ASN A 280 24.50 -12.40 13.58
CA ASN A 280 24.74 -11.33 12.62
C ASN A 280 23.61 -11.32 11.58
N PRO A 281 23.13 -10.14 11.16
CA PRO A 281 22.07 -10.03 10.18
C PRO A 281 22.42 -10.89 8.95
N PRO A 282 21.46 -11.66 8.41
CA PRO A 282 21.70 -12.55 7.29
C PRO A 282 22.32 -11.77 6.13
N VAL A 283 23.39 -12.33 5.54
CA VAL A 283 24.05 -11.77 4.36
C VAL A 283 23.02 -11.80 3.22
N ILE A 284 22.45 -10.64 2.91
CA ILE A 284 21.49 -10.48 1.82
C ILE A 284 22.22 -10.76 0.50
N PRO A 285 21.68 -11.60 -0.39
CA PRO A 285 22.30 -11.83 -1.69
C PRO A 285 22.42 -10.49 -2.44
N PRO A 286 23.57 -10.19 -3.04
CA PRO A 286 23.75 -8.94 -3.77
C PRO A 286 22.67 -8.84 -4.86
N GLY A 287 21.99 -7.69 -4.90
CA GLY A 287 21.05 -7.40 -5.97
C GLY A 287 21.71 -7.55 -7.35
N PRO A 288 20.92 -7.75 -8.43
CA PRO A 288 21.48 -7.91 -9.76
C PRO A 288 22.39 -6.73 -10.09
N SER A 289 23.68 -7.02 -10.31
CA SER A 289 24.71 -6.04 -10.63
C SER A 289 24.35 -5.32 -11.92
N LEU A 290 24.35 -3.98 -11.89
CA LEU A 290 24.16 -3.19 -13.09
C LEU A 290 25.35 -3.39 -14.05
N PRO A 291 25.14 -3.21 -15.37
CA PRO A 291 26.23 -3.28 -16.34
C PRO A 291 27.32 -2.25 -16.00
N PRO A 292 28.59 -2.55 -16.30
CA PRO A 292 29.69 -1.62 -16.07
C PRO A 292 29.48 -0.31 -16.84
N MET A 293 29.95 0.81 -16.27
CA MET A 293 29.87 2.12 -16.92
C MET A 293 30.59 2.06 -18.28
N PRO A 294 29.93 2.46 -19.38
CA PRO A 294 30.55 2.45 -20.69
C PRO A 294 31.54 3.60 -20.85
N SER A 295 32.52 3.43 -21.73
CA SER A 295 33.51 4.48 -22.01
C SER A 295 32.85 5.71 -22.66
N PRO A 296 33.26 6.94 -22.30
CA PRO A 296 32.85 8.15 -23.02
C PRO A 296 33.08 8.03 -24.52
N GLY A 297 32.08 8.40 -25.34
CA GLY A 297 32.13 8.31 -26.80
C GLY A 297 31.66 6.98 -27.39
N SER A 298 31.29 5.99 -26.57
CA SER A 298 30.64 4.77 -27.06
C SER A 298 29.26 5.11 -27.67
N PRO A 299 28.79 4.39 -28.70
CA PRO A 299 27.46 4.61 -29.26
C PRO A 299 26.35 4.54 -28.20
N GLY A 300 25.44 5.52 -28.20
CA GLY A 300 24.35 5.63 -27.22
C GLY A 300 24.77 6.14 -25.83
N VAL A 301 26.02 6.63 -25.69
CA VAL A 301 26.52 7.26 -24.46
C VAL A 301 26.67 8.77 -24.66
N LEU A 302 26.11 9.55 -23.74
CA LEU A 302 26.25 11.00 -23.70
C LEU A 302 26.92 11.42 -22.39
N VAL A 303 27.85 12.38 -22.43
CA VAL A 303 28.42 13.00 -21.23
C VAL A 303 27.69 14.32 -21.00
N ALA A 304 26.99 14.44 -19.88
CA ALA A 304 26.22 15.62 -19.53
C ALA A 304 27.04 16.53 -18.60
N PHE A 305 27.23 17.77 -19.02
CA PHE A 305 27.88 18.82 -18.23
C PHE A 305 26.88 19.86 -17.73
N THR A 306 25.73 19.95 -18.40
CA THR A 306 24.69 20.92 -18.11
C THR A 306 23.31 20.26 -17.99
N ALA A 307 22.35 20.98 -17.42
CA ALA A 307 20.95 20.54 -17.39
C ALA A 307 20.36 20.35 -18.79
N ARG A 308 20.81 21.17 -19.76
CA ARG A 308 20.38 21.05 -21.15
C ARG A 308 20.85 19.75 -21.79
N ASP A 309 22.10 19.35 -21.54
CA ASP A 309 22.65 18.09 -22.05
C ASP A 309 21.84 16.90 -21.54
N LEU A 310 21.52 16.90 -20.24
CA LEU A 310 20.70 15.85 -19.62
C LEU A 310 19.26 15.83 -20.19
N ALA A 311 18.62 16.98 -20.37
CA ALA A 311 17.28 17.06 -20.94
C ALA A 311 17.23 16.54 -22.39
N LEU A 312 18.24 16.89 -23.22
CA LEU A 312 18.37 16.37 -24.59
C LEU A 312 18.61 14.85 -24.60
N ALA A 313 19.44 14.34 -23.69
CA ALA A 313 19.71 12.91 -23.58
C ALA A 313 18.46 12.11 -23.17
N LEU A 314 17.66 12.65 -22.27
CA LEU A 314 16.37 12.07 -21.91
C LEU A 314 15.41 12.07 -23.10
N ALA A 315 15.41 13.12 -23.93
CA ALA A 315 14.57 13.20 -25.12
C ALA A 315 14.96 12.21 -26.23
N ASP A 316 16.25 11.85 -26.33
CA ASP A 316 16.78 11.04 -27.42
C ASP A 316 16.72 9.53 -27.12
N ASN A 317 15.78 8.82 -27.77
CA ASN A 317 15.62 7.37 -27.67
C ASN A 317 16.77 6.57 -28.33
N SER A 318 17.83 7.17 -28.84
CA SER A 318 19.08 6.50 -29.20
C SER A 318 20.10 6.49 -28.04
N VAL A 319 19.96 7.41 -27.08
CA VAL A 319 20.80 7.45 -25.87
C VAL A 319 20.30 6.41 -24.86
N ARG A 320 21.24 5.60 -24.37
CA ARG A 320 21.03 4.54 -23.36
C ARG A 320 21.76 4.82 -22.06
N PHE A 321 22.79 5.67 -22.10
CA PHE A 321 23.61 5.97 -20.95
C PHE A 321 24.00 7.44 -20.93
N VAL A 322 23.89 8.07 -19.77
CA VAL A 322 24.30 9.45 -19.52
C VAL A 322 25.31 9.44 -18.39
N ILE A 323 26.52 9.95 -18.65
CA ILE A 323 27.55 10.16 -17.65
C ILE A 323 27.43 11.59 -17.15
N VAL A 324 27.08 11.76 -15.87
CA VAL A 324 27.03 13.07 -15.21
C VAL A 324 28.44 13.46 -14.81
N ALA A 325 29.02 14.45 -15.50
CA ALA A 325 30.42 14.82 -15.34
C ALA A 325 30.69 15.78 -14.16
N ASN A 326 29.69 16.56 -13.78
CA ASN A 326 29.74 17.53 -12.70
C ASN A 326 28.34 17.72 -12.09
N ASP A 327 28.24 18.52 -11.04
CA ASP A 327 26.95 18.88 -10.47
C ASP A 327 26.07 19.57 -11.52
N ILE A 328 24.82 19.12 -11.64
CA ILE A 328 23.83 19.63 -12.59
C ILE A 328 22.64 20.18 -11.80
N PHE A 329 22.21 21.38 -12.18
CA PHE A 329 21.03 22.05 -11.62
C PHE A 329 20.00 22.22 -12.73
N MET A 330 18.95 21.38 -12.68
CA MET A 330 17.89 21.38 -13.67
C MET A 330 16.86 22.46 -13.36
N ASP A 331 16.39 23.13 -14.40
CA ASP A 331 15.27 24.05 -14.35
C ASP A 331 14.38 23.87 -15.58
N TYR A 332 13.30 24.65 -15.68
CA TYR A 332 12.41 24.59 -16.84
C TYR A 332 13.05 25.13 -18.14
N THR A 333 14.11 25.94 -18.07
CA THR A 333 14.78 26.49 -19.25
C THR A 333 15.56 25.42 -20.01
N ALA A 334 16.11 24.43 -19.30
CA ALA A 334 16.75 23.26 -19.89
C ALA A 334 15.83 22.47 -20.85
N TRP A 335 14.52 22.62 -20.72
CA TRP A 335 13.50 21.92 -21.52
C TRP A 335 12.95 22.74 -22.69
N VAL A 336 13.38 24.00 -22.90
CA VAL A 336 12.86 24.85 -23.98
C VAL A 336 13.10 24.21 -25.36
N GLY A 337 12.03 24.04 -26.15
CA GLY A 337 12.12 23.41 -27.47
C GLY A 337 12.27 21.88 -27.45
N ILE A 338 12.17 21.24 -26.28
CA ILE A 338 12.06 19.78 -26.14
C ILE A 338 10.58 19.44 -25.90
N PRO A 339 10.01 18.40 -26.56
CA PRO A 339 8.64 17.94 -26.27
C PRO A 339 8.42 17.65 -24.79
N SER A 340 7.22 17.89 -24.27
CA SER A 340 6.89 17.65 -22.86
C SER A 340 5.50 16.99 -22.75
N PRO A 341 5.39 15.77 -22.20
CA PRO A 341 6.51 14.90 -21.83
C PRO A 341 7.26 14.36 -23.06
N VAL A 342 8.56 14.08 -22.92
CA VAL A 342 9.27 13.21 -23.87
C VAL A 342 8.88 11.77 -23.61
N ILE A 343 8.61 11.02 -24.68
CA ILE A 343 8.21 9.62 -24.60
C ILE A 343 9.47 8.74 -24.71
N ARG A 344 9.77 7.98 -23.66
CA ARG A 344 10.84 6.98 -23.65
C ARG A 344 10.29 5.60 -24.00
N THR A 345 10.78 5.05 -25.11
CA THR A 345 10.52 3.67 -25.53
C THR A 345 11.72 2.76 -25.27
N GLN A 346 12.79 3.30 -24.69
CA GLN A 346 14.06 2.61 -24.50
C GLN A 346 14.67 2.93 -23.13
N PRO A 347 15.29 1.95 -22.45
CA PRO A 347 15.86 2.16 -21.14
C PRO A 347 17.01 3.17 -21.17
N ILE A 348 17.21 3.88 -20.08
CA ILE A 348 18.31 4.84 -19.94
C ILE A 348 18.89 4.82 -18.53
N THR A 349 20.21 4.87 -18.43
CA THR A 349 20.92 5.00 -17.15
C THR A 349 21.54 6.39 -17.07
N VAL A 350 21.27 7.12 -15.99
CA VAL A 350 21.90 8.39 -15.63
C VAL A 350 22.84 8.09 -14.47
N ALA A 351 24.14 8.16 -14.70
CA ALA A 351 25.13 7.75 -13.72
C ALA A 351 26.26 8.75 -13.53
N GLY A 352 26.66 8.93 -12.27
CA GLY A 352 27.93 9.56 -11.91
C GLY A 352 29.06 8.55 -11.86
N ASN A 353 30.28 9.03 -11.65
CA ASN A 353 31.48 8.19 -11.58
C ASN A 353 31.32 7.12 -10.45
N PRO A 354 31.54 5.82 -10.72
CA PRO A 354 31.41 4.73 -9.73
C PRO A 354 32.52 4.73 -8.66
N GLY A 355 33.21 5.86 -8.47
CA GLY A 355 34.20 6.04 -7.43
C GLY A 355 33.58 6.07 -6.04
N GLN A 356 34.37 6.57 -5.08
CA GLN A 356 33.94 6.72 -3.69
C GLN A 356 32.67 7.59 -3.61
N PRO A 357 31.69 7.28 -2.74
CA PRO A 357 30.43 8.03 -2.66
C PRO A 357 30.59 9.53 -2.44
N GLN A 358 31.67 9.95 -1.79
CA GLN A 358 32.05 11.36 -1.59
C GLN A 358 32.35 12.11 -2.89
N SER A 359 32.56 11.39 -3.99
CA SER A 359 32.84 11.94 -5.33
C SER A 359 31.64 11.90 -6.27
N TRP A 360 30.48 11.38 -5.82
CA TRP A 360 29.28 11.36 -6.65
C TRP A 360 28.78 12.77 -6.94
N PRO A 361 28.48 13.11 -8.21
CA PRO A 361 27.96 14.42 -8.57
C PRO A 361 26.54 14.61 -8.02
N GLN A 362 26.22 15.84 -7.65
CA GLN A 362 24.88 16.23 -7.28
C GLN A 362 24.05 16.50 -8.53
N LEU A 363 22.92 15.80 -8.64
CA LEU A 363 21.91 16.06 -9.65
C LEU A 363 20.69 16.69 -8.94
N ASP A 364 20.66 18.02 -8.97
CA ASP A 364 19.53 18.81 -8.50
C ASP A 364 18.51 18.91 -9.63
N LEU A 365 17.33 18.31 -9.44
CA LEU A 365 16.29 18.25 -10.46
C LEU A 365 15.33 19.45 -10.43
N GLY A 366 15.55 20.40 -9.52
CA GLY A 366 14.81 21.68 -9.45
C GLY A 366 13.29 21.54 -9.42
N PHE A 367 12.77 20.40 -8.95
CA PHE A 367 11.34 20.09 -8.94
C PHE A 367 10.68 20.22 -10.32
N VAL A 368 11.43 19.94 -11.39
CA VAL A 368 10.89 19.99 -12.73
C VAL A 368 9.89 18.85 -12.92
N LYS A 369 8.62 19.18 -13.24
CA LYS A 369 7.51 18.23 -13.29
C LYS A 369 7.18 17.72 -14.70
N SER A 370 6.77 16.45 -14.78
CA SER A 370 6.10 15.82 -15.95
C SER A 370 6.84 16.02 -17.28
N LYS A 371 8.17 15.79 -17.28
CA LYS A 371 8.99 15.92 -18.49
C LYS A 371 9.28 14.62 -19.19
N VAL A 372 9.24 13.49 -18.50
CA VAL A 372 9.59 12.17 -19.06
C VAL A 372 8.45 11.20 -18.83
N LYS A 373 7.87 10.64 -19.90
CA LYS A 373 6.89 9.56 -19.82
C LYS A 373 7.54 8.25 -20.27
N LEU A 374 7.43 7.20 -19.45
CA LEU A 374 7.85 5.85 -19.85
C LEU A 374 6.69 5.11 -20.50
N THR A 375 6.99 4.31 -21.52
CA THR A 375 6.01 3.42 -22.16
C THR A 375 6.49 1.99 -22.11
N GLY A 376 5.57 1.03 -22.02
CA GLY A 376 5.95 -0.39 -21.95
C GLY A 376 6.70 -0.76 -20.65
N ALA A 377 7.62 -1.73 -20.77
CA ALA A 377 8.50 -2.19 -19.68
C ALA A 377 9.79 -1.38 -19.54
N VAL A 378 9.80 -0.12 -20.00
CA VAL A 378 11.01 0.71 -20.05
C VAL A 378 11.41 1.14 -18.64
N SER A 379 12.72 1.13 -18.38
CA SER A 379 13.27 1.54 -17.08
C SER A 379 14.22 2.72 -17.22
N ILE A 380 14.13 3.66 -16.29
CA ILE A 380 15.15 4.68 -16.05
C ILE A 380 15.93 4.32 -14.78
N TYR A 381 17.25 4.44 -14.85
CA TYR A 381 18.16 4.13 -13.75
C TYR A 381 18.91 5.38 -13.32
N PHE A 382 19.01 5.62 -12.02
CA PHE A 382 19.95 6.56 -11.43
C PHE A 382 21.00 5.79 -10.63
N GLN A 383 22.28 6.06 -10.89
CA GLN A 383 23.37 5.33 -10.25
C GLN A 383 24.54 6.24 -9.88
N ASN A 384 25.14 6.08 -8.70
CA ASN A 384 26.31 6.85 -8.26
C ASN A 384 26.09 8.38 -8.38
N VAL A 385 24.88 8.84 -8.06
CA VAL A 385 24.50 10.26 -8.06
C VAL A 385 23.85 10.63 -6.74
N VAL A 386 23.96 11.91 -6.36
CA VAL A 386 23.19 12.47 -5.25
C VAL A 386 22.01 13.25 -5.81
N LEU A 387 20.80 12.74 -5.67
CA LEU A 387 19.58 13.41 -6.11
C LEU A 387 19.12 14.44 -5.08
N ARG A 388 18.90 15.67 -5.52
CA ARG A 388 18.30 16.77 -4.75
C ARG A 388 17.12 17.34 -5.50
N ASN A 389 16.15 17.90 -4.78
CA ASN A 389 14.96 18.52 -5.33
C ASN A 389 14.28 17.67 -6.41
N TYR A 390 14.30 16.36 -6.21
CA TYR A 390 13.77 15.36 -7.14
C TYR A 390 12.26 15.18 -6.95
N ARG A 391 11.74 15.69 -5.84
CA ARG A 391 10.34 15.62 -5.44
C ARG A 391 9.97 16.90 -4.67
N ASP A 392 9.10 17.73 -5.23
CA ASP A 392 8.63 18.98 -4.63
C ASP A 392 7.89 18.69 -3.36
N ALA A 393 8.12 19.46 -2.32
CA ALA A 393 7.68 19.15 -0.98
C ALA A 393 6.19 19.38 -0.66
N PHE A 394 5.40 19.94 -1.60
CA PHE A 394 3.94 19.75 -1.56
C PHE A 394 3.55 18.30 -1.97
N ASP A 395 4.41 17.66 -2.78
CA ASP A 395 4.44 16.23 -3.16
C ASP A 395 5.52 15.41 -2.39
N ALA A 396 6.29 16.01 -1.47
CA ALA A 396 7.41 15.37 -0.75
C ALA A 396 7.22 15.27 0.76
N TYR A 397 6.23 15.98 1.33
CA TYR A 397 5.48 15.39 2.45
C TYR A 397 5.05 13.96 2.09
N ASP A 398 4.77 13.80 0.79
CA ASP A 398 4.33 12.60 0.14
C ASP A 398 5.48 11.76 -0.45
N THR A 399 6.74 11.90 -0.03
CA THR A 399 7.76 10.92 -0.51
C THR A 399 7.45 9.50 0.00
N PHE A 400 6.73 9.42 1.12
CA PHE A 400 6.32 8.17 1.76
C PHE A 400 4.96 7.66 1.29
N SER A 401 4.01 8.55 0.96
CA SER A 401 2.69 8.16 0.46
C SER A 401 2.50 8.33 -1.07
N SER A 402 3.37 9.11 -1.72
CA SER A 402 3.55 9.27 -3.17
C SER A 402 5.04 9.17 -3.56
N PRO A 403 5.65 8.00 -3.32
CA PRO A 403 7.00 7.71 -3.80
C PRO A 403 7.11 8.00 -5.30
N GLY A 404 8.25 8.51 -5.77
CA GLY A 404 8.43 8.82 -7.18
C GLY A 404 9.46 9.90 -7.45
N LEU A 405 9.35 10.48 -8.64
CA LEU A 405 10.24 11.49 -9.19
C LEU A 405 9.41 12.48 -10.01
N ASP A 406 9.46 13.76 -9.66
CA ASP A 406 8.66 14.80 -10.31
C ASP A 406 8.93 14.90 -11.80
N LEU A 407 10.18 14.64 -12.19
CA LEU A 407 10.59 14.62 -13.58
C LEU A 407 9.74 13.67 -14.44
N MET A 408 9.18 12.63 -13.83
CA MET A 408 8.39 11.61 -14.49
C MET A 408 6.92 12.04 -14.59
N ASP A 409 6.37 11.95 -15.79
CA ASP A 409 4.93 12.00 -16.01
C ASP A 409 4.30 10.61 -15.80
N LYS A 410 2.97 10.57 -15.73
CA LYS A 410 2.20 9.33 -15.65
C LYS A 410 2.55 8.41 -16.83
N SER A 411 3.05 7.21 -16.52
CA SER A 411 3.43 6.21 -17.52
C SER A 411 2.22 5.46 -18.09
N ASP A 412 2.41 4.65 -19.12
CA ASP A 412 1.34 3.74 -19.57
C ASP A 412 1.23 2.56 -18.58
N PHE A 413 0.09 2.48 -17.90
CA PHE A 413 -0.15 1.60 -16.77
C PHE A 413 0.22 0.13 -16.98
N PHE A 414 0.97 -0.43 -16.01
CA PHE A 414 1.22 -1.87 -15.85
C PHE A 414 1.92 -2.62 -16.99
N ASP A 415 2.64 -1.92 -17.86
CA ASP A 415 3.57 -2.60 -18.76
C ASP A 415 4.95 -2.84 -18.11
N GLY A 416 5.07 -2.49 -16.83
CA GLY A 416 6.27 -2.76 -16.04
C GLY A 416 7.31 -1.65 -16.13
N ALA A 417 6.90 -0.42 -16.49
CA ALA A 417 7.72 0.78 -16.43
C ALA A 417 8.32 0.98 -15.02
N ARG A 418 9.60 1.35 -14.94
CA ARG A 418 10.31 1.42 -13.65
C ARG A 418 11.23 2.63 -13.58
N LEU A 419 11.24 3.25 -12.41
CA LEU A 419 12.30 4.12 -11.96
C LEU A 419 13.10 3.36 -10.91
N ARG A 420 14.38 3.06 -11.22
CA ARG A 420 15.30 2.44 -10.27
C ARG A 420 16.37 3.44 -9.86
N ILE A 421 16.51 3.67 -8.56
CA ILE A 421 17.60 4.44 -7.98
C ILE A 421 18.46 3.44 -7.22
N GLN A 422 19.72 3.33 -7.58
CA GLN A 422 20.62 2.33 -7.03
C GLN A 422 21.99 2.94 -6.72
N ASP A 423 22.64 2.51 -5.63
CA ASP A 423 23.99 2.95 -5.27
C ASP A 423 24.09 4.49 -5.37
N SER A 424 23.09 5.16 -4.83
CA SER A 424 22.85 6.60 -5.00
C SER A 424 22.41 7.18 -3.66
N ALA A 425 22.31 8.50 -3.60
CA ALA A 425 21.79 9.19 -2.42
C ALA A 425 20.61 10.10 -2.75
N LEU A 426 19.68 10.23 -1.82
CA LEU A 426 18.52 11.12 -1.87
C LEU A 426 18.67 12.16 -0.77
N ILE A 427 18.72 13.44 -1.13
CA ILE A 427 18.62 14.53 -0.15
C ILE A 427 17.14 14.85 0.05
N LEU A 428 16.67 14.65 1.27
CA LEU A 428 15.31 14.91 1.72
C LEU A 428 15.30 16.20 2.57
N PRO A 429 14.49 17.21 2.22
CA PRO A 429 14.41 18.44 3.00
C PRO A 429 13.95 18.21 4.44
N VAL A 430 12.97 17.32 4.62
CA VAL A 430 12.45 16.95 5.92
C VAL A 430 12.13 15.46 5.90
N CYS A 431 12.67 14.71 6.86
CA CYS A 431 12.40 13.29 7.04
C CYS A 431 11.37 13.04 8.13
N LEU A 432 10.62 11.95 7.99
CA LEU A 432 9.77 11.40 9.05
C LEU A 432 10.62 10.93 10.25
N PRO A 433 10.01 10.78 11.43
CA PRO A 433 10.62 10.05 12.54
C PRO A 433 11.00 8.62 12.12
N ARG A 434 12.07 8.07 12.71
CA ARG A 434 12.68 6.80 12.28
C ARG A 434 11.73 5.61 12.32
N ASN A 435 10.90 5.53 13.36
CA ASN A 435 9.85 4.52 13.50
C ASN A 435 8.83 4.62 12.36
N VAL A 436 8.39 5.84 12.02
CA VAL A 436 7.44 6.07 10.93
C VAL A 436 8.05 5.71 9.57
N VAL A 437 9.30 6.11 9.29
CA VAL A 437 10.01 5.71 8.05
C VAL A 437 10.05 4.19 7.88
N THR A 438 10.46 3.49 8.93
CA THR A 438 10.60 2.02 8.92
C THR A 438 9.25 1.41 8.57
N LEU A 439 8.23 1.80 9.31
CA LEU A 439 6.88 1.30 9.21
C LEU A 439 6.21 1.61 7.86
N SER A 440 6.26 2.86 7.40
CA SER A 440 5.66 3.28 6.14
C SER A 440 6.23 2.50 4.96
N LEU A 441 7.53 2.19 4.98
CA LEU A 441 8.18 1.50 3.87
C LEU A 441 8.09 -0.03 3.99
N THR A 442 8.20 -0.61 5.19
CA THR A 442 8.08 -2.07 5.37
C THR A 442 6.66 -2.56 5.12
N GLU A 443 5.66 -1.76 5.44
CA GLU A 443 4.23 -2.08 5.22
C GLU A 443 3.73 -1.61 3.85
N SER A 444 4.54 -0.85 3.09
CA SER A 444 4.14 -0.42 1.75
C SER A 444 3.95 -1.61 0.82
N TYR A 445 2.89 -1.56 0.00
CA TYR A 445 2.61 -2.61 -0.97
C TYR A 445 3.78 -2.75 -1.95
N ARG A 446 4.38 -3.94 -1.96
CA ARG A 446 5.45 -4.28 -2.90
C ARG A 446 4.88 -4.83 -4.21
N PRO A 447 5.17 -4.22 -5.37
CA PRO A 447 4.74 -4.75 -6.65
C PRO A 447 5.24 -6.19 -6.87
N SER A 448 4.34 -7.10 -7.23
CA SER A 448 4.67 -8.52 -7.47
C SER A 448 5.73 -8.74 -8.55
N LEU A 449 5.92 -7.75 -9.44
CA LEU A 449 6.95 -7.74 -10.48
C LEU A 449 8.38 -7.60 -9.93
N ILE A 450 8.55 -7.12 -8.69
CA ILE A 450 9.83 -6.96 -8.00
C ILE A 450 9.83 -7.85 -6.75
N PRO A 451 10.30 -9.11 -6.86
CA PRO A 451 10.33 -10.00 -5.71
C PRO A 451 11.28 -9.49 -4.62
N GLY A 452 11.10 -9.99 -3.40
CA GLY A 452 11.94 -9.68 -2.24
C GLY A 452 11.18 -9.06 -1.08
N GLN A 453 11.91 -8.69 -0.04
CA GLN A 453 11.39 -8.01 1.15
C GLN A 453 11.73 -6.53 1.11
N GLN A 454 10.86 -5.70 1.70
CA GLN A 454 11.17 -4.30 1.96
C GLN A 454 12.21 -4.23 3.08
N ILE A 455 13.39 -3.67 2.81
CA ILE A 455 14.48 -3.59 3.79
C ILE A 455 14.97 -2.15 3.89
N VAL A 456 14.93 -1.61 5.11
CA VAL A 456 15.33 -0.23 5.44
C VAL A 456 16.19 -0.23 6.69
N TYR A 457 17.28 0.53 6.66
CA TYR A 457 18.13 0.81 7.81
C TYR A 457 18.05 2.29 8.15
N VAL A 458 17.42 2.64 9.26
CA VAL A 458 17.28 4.03 9.73
C VAL A 458 18.36 4.39 10.75
N GLY A 459 18.74 5.67 10.85
CA GLY A 459 19.70 6.15 11.83
C GLY A 459 21.09 5.54 11.70
N THR A 460 21.57 5.32 10.47
CA THR A 460 22.88 4.74 10.23
C THR A 460 23.99 5.67 10.75
N PRO A 461 25.05 5.13 11.39
CA PRO A 461 26.14 5.96 11.90
C PRO A 461 26.80 6.83 10.82
N GLN A 462 27.18 8.05 11.22
CA GLN A 462 27.87 9.03 10.37
C GLN A 462 29.27 9.29 10.92
N THR A 463 30.17 8.31 10.79
CA THR A 463 31.58 8.48 11.19
C THR A 463 32.30 9.43 10.24
N ASP A 464 33.13 10.31 10.79
CA ASP A 464 34.00 11.24 10.04
C ASP A 464 33.24 12.19 9.09
N CYS A 465 31.97 12.48 9.39
CA CYS A 465 31.21 13.47 8.65
C CYS A 465 31.78 14.88 8.89
N ILE A 466 31.65 15.74 7.88
CA ILE A 466 32.12 17.11 7.87
C ILE A 466 30.91 18.03 8.13
N ASN A 467 30.97 18.80 9.22
CA ASN A 467 29.93 19.77 9.53
C ASN A 467 30.10 21.07 8.71
N SER A 468 29.96 20.95 7.38
CA SER A 468 30.04 22.08 6.45
C SER A 468 29.12 21.87 5.25
N THR A 469 28.34 22.89 4.91
CA THR A 469 27.50 22.90 3.70
C THR A 469 28.32 22.98 2.41
N SER A 470 29.60 23.34 2.48
CA SER A 470 30.52 23.33 1.32
C SER A 470 31.12 21.96 1.03
N ALA A 471 31.03 20.99 1.96
CA ALA A 471 31.51 19.63 1.72
C ALA A 471 30.62 18.90 0.70
N PRO A 472 31.11 17.87 0.00
CA PRO A 472 30.26 17.00 -0.82
C PRO A 472 29.13 16.41 0.02
N PRO A 473 27.89 16.27 -0.50
CA PRO A 473 26.73 15.83 0.28
C PRO A 473 26.95 14.53 1.07
N MET A 474 27.60 13.53 0.46
CA MET A 474 27.90 12.25 1.10
C MET A 474 28.96 12.32 2.21
N SER A 475 29.68 13.43 2.31
CA SER A 475 30.64 13.71 3.38
C SER A 475 30.05 14.59 4.49
N ARG A 476 28.83 15.14 4.34
CA ARG A 476 28.24 16.07 5.33
C ARG A 476 27.70 15.33 6.54
N CYS A 477 27.63 16.03 7.67
CA CYS A 477 26.81 15.60 8.79
C CYS A 477 25.34 15.96 8.54
N TRP A 478 24.45 14.97 8.62
CA TRP A 478 23.01 15.11 8.41
C TRP A 478 22.26 14.87 9.73
N THR A 479 21.07 15.47 9.85
CA THR A 479 20.22 15.29 11.03
C THR A 479 19.84 13.82 11.20
N ASP A 480 19.48 13.16 10.10
CA ASP A 480 19.33 11.71 10.03
C ASP A 480 19.90 11.19 8.72
N ARG A 481 20.32 9.93 8.76
CA ARG A 481 20.83 9.20 7.61
C ARG A 481 20.34 7.76 7.70
N GLY A 482 20.04 7.16 6.56
CA GLY A 482 19.77 5.74 6.49
C GLY A 482 19.95 5.19 5.09
N VAL A 483 19.58 3.92 4.91
CA VAL A 483 19.74 3.19 3.66
C VAL A 483 18.45 2.44 3.35
N TYR A 484 17.89 2.72 2.17
CA TYR A 484 16.88 1.91 1.52
C TYR A 484 17.60 0.77 0.79
N GLU A 485 17.78 -0.35 1.49
CA GLU A 485 18.56 -1.47 0.96
C GLU A 485 17.80 -2.14 -0.19
N ASN A 486 16.50 -2.35 -0.01
CA ASN A 486 15.64 -2.97 -1.03
C ASN A 486 14.18 -2.54 -0.83
N VAL A 487 13.79 -1.41 -1.41
CA VAL A 487 12.42 -0.87 -1.28
C VAL A 487 11.79 -0.72 -2.65
N ALA A 488 10.66 -1.39 -2.90
CA ALA A 488 9.92 -1.27 -4.15
C ALA A 488 8.44 -1.00 -3.89
N THR A 489 7.88 0.03 -4.52
CA THR A 489 6.48 0.45 -4.36
C THR A 489 5.94 1.00 -5.68
N TYR A 490 4.63 1.20 -5.79
CA TYR A 490 4.08 1.92 -6.94
C TYR A 490 4.29 3.41 -6.74
N ALA A 491 4.77 4.08 -7.78
CA ALA A 491 4.89 5.52 -7.75
C ALA A 491 3.51 6.18 -7.76
N ALA A 492 3.37 7.26 -7.00
CA ALA A 492 2.20 8.11 -7.00
C ALA A 492 2.62 9.59 -7.10
N SER A 493 1.66 10.46 -7.34
CA SER A 493 1.80 11.92 -7.43
C SER A 493 0.56 12.58 -6.87
N THR A 494 0.68 13.81 -6.37
CA THR A 494 -0.49 14.57 -5.96
C THR A 494 -1.06 15.33 -7.15
N ASP A 495 -2.37 15.23 -7.38
CA ASP A 495 -3.05 16.07 -8.36
C ASP A 495 -3.25 17.50 -7.84
N ILE A 496 -3.77 18.38 -8.69
CA ILE A 496 -4.05 19.79 -8.35
C ILE A 496 -5.02 19.98 -7.17
N PHE A 497 -5.71 18.92 -6.74
CA PHE A 497 -6.66 18.93 -5.62
C PHE A 497 -6.05 18.35 -4.34
N GLY A 498 -4.76 18.03 -4.32
CA GLY A 498 -4.14 17.42 -3.14
C GLY A 498 -4.39 15.92 -3.01
N ARG A 499 -4.90 15.25 -4.06
CA ARG A 499 -5.20 13.81 -4.02
C ARG A 499 -4.06 13.01 -4.62
N GLN A 500 -3.70 11.91 -3.96
CA GLN A 500 -2.72 10.96 -4.49
C GLN A 500 -3.33 10.17 -5.64
N VAL A 501 -2.62 10.16 -6.76
CA VAL A 501 -2.93 9.40 -7.97
C VAL A 501 -1.71 8.60 -8.37
N LEU A 502 -1.90 7.36 -8.83
CA LEU A 502 -0.79 6.56 -9.34
C LEU A 502 -0.12 7.25 -10.54
N SER A 503 1.21 7.22 -10.53
CA SER A 503 2.03 7.67 -11.64
C SER A 503 2.35 6.54 -12.63
N ASP A 504 1.78 5.35 -12.40
CA ASP A 504 1.77 4.23 -13.33
C ASP A 504 3.15 3.61 -13.64
N TYR A 505 4.15 3.84 -12.78
CA TYR A 505 5.45 3.16 -12.81
C TYR A 505 5.85 2.63 -11.43
N ILE A 506 6.81 1.70 -11.40
CA ILE A 506 7.37 1.16 -10.15
C ILE A 506 8.51 2.05 -9.69
N PHE A 507 8.48 2.48 -8.43
CA PHE A 507 9.58 3.16 -7.76
C PHE A 507 10.41 2.13 -6.99
N TYR A 508 11.68 1.97 -7.36
CA TYR A 508 12.54 0.93 -6.84
C TYR A 508 13.89 1.48 -6.34
N LEU A 509 14.14 1.36 -5.05
CA LEU A 509 15.36 1.79 -4.38
C LEU A 509 16.20 0.57 -4.00
N VAL A 510 17.47 0.57 -4.40
CA VAL A 510 18.41 -0.52 -4.12
C VAL A 510 19.71 0.05 -3.58
N HIS A 511 20.03 -0.22 -2.33
CA HIS A 511 21.21 0.35 -1.68
C HIS A 511 21.27 1.89 -1.81
N THR A 512 20.13 2.55 -1.60
CA THR A 512 20.00 3.99 -1.78
C THR A 512 20.08 4.68 -0.42
N THR A 513 21.08 5.54 -0.23
CA THR A 513 21.23 6.33 1.01
C THR A 513 20.20 7.45 1.02
N TYR A 514 19.52 7.70 2.15
CA TYR A 514 18.76 8.92 2.34
C TYR A 514 19.49 9.85 3.32
N LEU A 515 19.43 11.16 3.06
CA LEU A 515 20.12 12.22 3.79
C LEU A 515 19.10 13.29 4.18
N CYS A 516 18.91 13.52 5.47
CA CYS A 516 17.86 14.41 5.98
C CYS A 516 18.42 15.77 6.39
N GLU A 517 18.00 16.84 5.72
CA GLU A 517 18.34 18.21 6.14
C GLU A 517 17.75 18.46 7.53
N LEU A 518 16.44 18.22 7.69
CA LEU A 518 15.74 18.22 8.96
C LEU A 518 15.04 16.89 9.21
N GLN A 519 14.76 16.61 10.48
CA GLN A 519 13.96 15.47 10.90
C GLN A 519 12.79 15.97 11.74
N MET A 520 11.58 15.48 11.44
CA MET A 520 10.42 15.73 12.28
C MET A 520 10.58 15.02 13.61
N THR A 521 10.23 15.70 14.70
CA THR A 521 10.18 15.07 16.02
C THR A 521 8.90 14.25 16.17
N GLU A 522 8.96 13.20 16.99
CA GLU A 522 7.77 12.40 17.34
C GLU A 522 6.69 13.30 17.96
N GLU A 523 7.05 14.18 18.89
CA GLU A 523 6.12 15.13 19.53
C GLU A 523 5.39 16.03 18.52
N CYS A 524 6.08 16.52 17.50
CA CYS A 524 5.49 17.38 16.47
C CYS A 524 4.50 16.59 15.61
N VAL A 525 4.83 15.35 15.26
CA VAL A 525 3.95 14.44 14.54
C VAL A 525 2.73 14.06 15.38
N GLU A 526 2.90 13.78 16.67
CA GLU A 526 1.82 13.47 17.60
C GLU A 526 0.86 14.65 17.80
N THR A 527 1.40 15.86 17.94
CA THR A 527 0.63 17.05 18.29
C THR A 527 -0.10 17.64 17.08
N LEU A 528 0.58 17.73 15.95
CA LEU A 528 0.08 18.45 14.77
C LEU A 528 -0.40 17.49 13.66
N GLY A 529 -0.04 16.21 13.75
CA GLY A 529 -0.06 15.31 12.61
C GLY A 529 1.12 15.57 11.68
N GLU A 530 1.54 14.53 10.97
CA GLU A 530 2.68 14.55 10.06
C GLU A 530 2.66 15.75 9.07
N LEU A 531 1.55 16.07 8.39
CA LEU A 531 1.53 17.15 7.36
C LEU A 531 1.74 18.54 7.96
N ALA A 532 1.04 18.83 9.05
CA ALA A 532 1.16 20.13 9.68
C ALA A 532 2.55 20.28 10.30
N CYS A 533 3.09 19.21 10.88
CA CYS A 533 4.47 19.14 11.34
C CYS A 533 5.47 19.42 10.20
N TYR A 534 5.31 18.73 9.07
CA TYR A 534 6.13 18.93 7.88
C TYR A 534 6.06 20.37 7.36
N SER A 535 4.86 20.92 7.24
CA SER A 535 4.64 22.28 6.76
C SER A 535 5.27 23.32 7.70
N LEU A 536 5.15 23.11 9.01
CA LEU A 536 5.79 23.93 10.03
C LEU A 536 7.31 23.91 9.86
N ILE A 537 7.91 22.72 9.79
CA ILE A 537 9.37 22.56 9.68
C ILE A 537 9.88 23.09 8.34
N ARG A 538 9.19 22.83 7.23
CA ARG A 538 9.57 23.36 5.91
C ARG A 538 9.51 24.89 5.87
N SER A 539 8.54 25.50 6.55
CA SER A 539 8.48 26.97 6.63
C SER A 539 9.72 27.58 7.30
N GLN A 540 10.39 26.83 8.19
CA GLN A 540 11.65 27.23 8.83
C GLN A 540 12.86 27.13 7.89
N LEU A 541 12.80 26.27 6.86
CA LEU A 541 13.85 26.19 5.82
C LEU A 541 13.74 27.31 4.78
N ALA A 542 12.56 27.92 4.65
CA ALA A 542 12.29 28.96 3.67
C ALA A 542 12.63 30.38 4.16
N GLY A 543 12.81 30.56 5.48
CA GLY A 543 13.22 31.82 6.11
C GLY A 543 14.68 31.78 6.53
#